data_AF-A0A972ZZB2-F1
#
_entry.id   AF-A0A972ZZB2-F1
#
_cell.length_a   1.000
_cell.length_b   1.000
_cell.length_c   1.000
_cell.angle_alpha   90.00
_cell.angle_beta   90.00
_cell.angle_gamma   90.00
#
_symmetry.space_group_name_H-M   'P 1'
#
loop_
_entity.id
_entity.type
_entity.pdbx_description
1 polymer ?
#
loop_
_entity_poly.entity_id
_entity_poly.type
_entity_poly.pdbx_seq_one_letter_code
_entity_poly.pdbx_strand_id
1 'polypeptide(L)'
;VMLQLIPFGEDTEELRRYARGDRVSIMAIRYAQARFSAYPNILWCISNDREIVGNETPLTGRRIRAKTINQIGRDMAKREPWKTLITNHQSRFKGYAFVDAPWSDIITLEDLDQTSGEVIAAYRSQGDDPIVLDEDRYEQYRAPEHPRYYFRRLMWSSLLSGGAATYGGLRTYEPKGYVPTNPQGRKNPEGRGVYGYFDAVSQGQLKRGAHDFVFIHQFFRDANLTLVGMTPDDAIVGGDSARWKCMHRDNVFVVYLANPSGSRPESDESSVRPPSVTIQLPKGQFAVKWFQPNTGQWAVGGTGASGAQSFLAPGSGDWVLLLRAE
;
A
#
# COMPACT_ATOMS: atom_id res chain seq x y z
N VAL A 1 10.93 -12.84 5.32
CA VAL A 1 9.61 -12.84 4.66
C VAL A 1 8.57 -12.64 5.74
N MET A 2 7.69 -11.64 5.61
CA MET A 2 6.52 -11.48 6.48
C MET A 2 5.33 -12.20 5.85
N LEU A 3 4.46 -12.82 6.65
CA LEU A 3 3.31 -13.60 6.20
C LEU A 3 2.03 -13.06 6.83
N GLN A 4 1.10 -12.59 6.01
CA GLN A 4 -0.27 -12.32 6.44
C GLN A 4 -1.08 -13.60 6.29
N LEU A 5 -1.60 -14.12 7.40
CA LEU A 5 -2.50 -15.26 7.40
C LEU A 5 -3.94 -14.78 7.48
N ILE A 6 -4.78 -15.27 6.56
CA ILE A 6 -6.20 -14.90 6.46
C ILE A 6 -7.09 -16.13 6.71
N PRO A 7 -7.41 -16.49 7.98
CA PRO A 7 -8.03 -17.77 8.30
C PRO A 7 -9.37 -18.01 7.61
N PHE A 8 -10.17 -16.96 7.43
CA PHE A 8 -11.46 -17.05 6.74
C PHE A 8 -11.38 -16.75 5.25
N GLY A 9 -10.28 -16.16 4.76
CA GLY A 9 -10.21 -15.65 3.38
C GLY A 9 -11.49 -14.90 2.99
N GLU A 10 -12.11 -15.32 1.90
CA GLU A 10 -13.39 -14.78 1.40
C GLU A 10 -14.62 -15.62 1.81
N ASP A 11 -14.51 -16.54 2.76
CA ASP A 11 -15.61 -17.42 3.19
C ASP A 11 -16.60 -16.71 4.12
N THR A 12 -17.60 -16.08 3.52
CA THR A 12 -18.66 -15.40 4.27
C THR A 12 -19.54 -16.35 5.08
N GLU A 13 -19.76 -17.58 4.63
CA GLU A 13 -20.62 -18.49 5.38
C GLU A 13 -19.91 -18.96 6.65
N GLU A 14 -18.61 -19.21 6.59
CA GLU A 14 -17.83 -19.59 7.77
C GLU A 14 -17.77 -18.45 8.81
N LEU A 15 -17.65 -17.19 8.37
CA LEU A 15 -17.80 -16.03 9.26
C LEU A 15 -19.18 -15.98 9.94
N ARG A 16 -20.25 -16.30 9.21
CA ARG A 16 -21.61 -16.34 9.76
C ARG A 16 -21.80 -17.52 10.72
N ARG A 17 -21.18 -18.67 10.46
CA ARG A 17 -21.16 -19.83 11.37
C ARG A 17 -20.43 -19.48 12.67
N TYR A 18 -19.28 -18.81 12.59
CA TYR A 18 -18.59 -18.29 13.77
C TYR A 18 -19.51 -17.41 14.62
N ALA A 19 -20.24 -16.48 13.99
CA ALA A 19 -21.17 -15.58 14.68
C ALA A 19 -22.32 -16.31 15.40
N ARG A 20 -22.69 -17.52 14.93
CA ARG A 20 -23.70 -18.38 15.55
C ARG A 20 -23.13 -19.29 16.65
N GLY A 21 -21.83 -19.18 16.95
CA GLY A 21 -21.16 -20.02 17.95
C GLY A 21 -20.83 -21.43 17.44
N ASP A 22 -20.72 -21.64 16.13
CA ASP A 22 -20.32 -22.92 15.56
C ASP A 22 -18.94 -23.34 16.10
N ARG A 23 -18.89 -24.53 16.73
CA ARG A 23 -17.69 -25.03 17.40
C ARG A 23 -16.54 -25.29 16.44
N VAL A 24 -16.82 -25.72 15.21
CA VAL A 24 -15.80 -26.02 14.21
C VAL A 24 -15.19 -24.73 13.69
N SER A 25 -16.01 -23.72 13.39
CA SER A 25 -15.54 -22.39 12.98
C SER A 25 -14.64 -21.74 14.03
N ILE A 26 -15.03 -21.83 15.30
CA ILE A 26 -14.21 -21.33 16.42
C ILE A 26 -12.90 -22.13 16.55
N MET A 27 -12.97 -23.46 16.42
CA MET A 27 -11.81 -24.34 16.53
C MET A 27 -10.79 -24.08 15.41
N ALA A 28 -11.23 -23.75 14.20
CA ALA A 28 -10.35 -23.45 13.07
C ALA A 28 -9.38 -22.29 13.37
N ILE A 29 -9.89 -21.16 13.90
CA ILE A 29 -9.01 -20.04 14.29
C ILE A 29 -8.09 -20.42 15.46
N ARG A 30 -8.63 -21.11 16.47
CA ARG A 30 -7.83 -21.55 17.63
C ARG A 30 -6.67 -22.41 17.21
N TYR A 31 -6.92 -23.33 16.28
CA TYR A 31 -5.92 -24.20 15.71
C TYR A 31 -4.88 -23.42 14.90
N ALA A 32 -5.31 -22.45 14.09
CA ALA A 32 -4.39 -21.59 13.34
C ALA A 32 -3.44 -20.84 14.27
N GLN A 33 -3.94 -20.16 15.31
CA GLN A 33 -3.08 -19.46 16.28
C GLN A 33 -2.18 -20.43 17.05
N ALA A 34 -2.70 -21.58 17.49
CA ALA A 34 -1.88 -22.59 18.17
C ALA A 34 -0.71 -23.09 17.29
N ARG A 35 -0.89 -23.17 15.97
CA ARG A 35 0.17 -23.59 15.05
C ARG A 35 1.14 -22.48 14.67
N PHE A 36 0.64 -21.26 14.52
CA PHE A 36 1.37 -20.21 13.81
C PHE A 36 1.79 -19.03 14.68
N SER A 37 1.17 -18.78 15.83
CA SER A 37 1.49 -17.60 16.64
C SER A 37 2.95 -17.55 17.12
N ALA A 38 3.65 -18.68 17.23
CA ALA A 38 5.06 -18.72 17.62
C ALA A 38 6.03 -18.21 16.53
N TYR A 39 5.59 -18.02 15.29
CA TYR A 39 6.44 -17.50 14.22
C TYR A 39 6.44 -15.96 14.24
N PRO A 40 7.61 -15.31 14.44
CA PRO A 40 7.69 -13.86 14.65
C PRO A 40 7.40 -13.04 13.39
N ASN A 41 7.30 -13.69 12.24
CA ASN A 41 7.08 -13.07 10.94
C ASN A 41 5.63 -13.20 10.45
N ILE A 42 4.68 -13.47 11.35
CA ILE A 42 3.26 -13.60 11.03
C ILE A 42 2.51 -12.35 11.46
N LEU A 43 1.50 -11.97 10.67
CA LEU A 43 0.44 -11.06 11.07
C LEU A 43 -0.91 -11.69 10.70
N TRP A 44 -1.94 -11.37 11.47
CA TRP A 44 -3.29 -11.93 11.28
C TRP A 44 -4.17 -10.94 10.55
N CYS A 45 -4.86 -11.40 9.51
CA CYS A 45 -5.97 -10.68 8.92
C CYS A 45 -7.22 -11.56 9.06
N ILE A 46 -8.29 -11.07 9.67
CA ILE A 46 -9.45 -11.92 9.98
C ILE A 46 -10.06 -12.48 8.69
N SER A 47 -10.39 -11.62 7.73
CA SER A 47 -11.04 -11.98 6.47
C SER A 47 -10.58 -11.07 5.33
N ASN A 48 -10.90 -11.47 4.09
CA ASN A 48 -10.61 -10.73 2.87
C ASN A 48 -11.89 -10.27 2.14
N ASP A 49 -11.84 -9.07 1.56
CA ASP A 49 -12.84 -8.54 0.62
C ASP A 49 -14.31 -8.68 1.10
N ARG A 50 -14.58 -8.44 2.40
CA ARG A 50 -15.94 -8.48 2.97
C ARG A 50 -16.57 -7.09 3.02
N GLU A 51 -17.86 -7.01 2.72
CA GLU A 51 -18.63 -5.78 2.89
C GLU A 51 -19.11 -5.69 4.35
N ILE A 52 -18.53 -4.79 5.13
CA ILE A 52 -18.94 -4.58 6.53
C ILE A 52 -20.20 -3.71 6.55
N VAL A 53 -21.27 -4.22 7.17
CA VAL A 53 -22.56 -3.54 7.23
C VAL A 53 -23.05 -3.34 8.67
N GLY A 54 -23.90 -2.32 8.87
CA GLY A 54 -24.59 -2.02 10.13
C GLY A 54 -25.57 -3.13 10.54
N ASN A 55 -26.39 -2.96 11.58
CA ASN A 55 -27.27 -4.03 12.12
C ASN A 55 -28.58 -4.26 11.36
N GLU A 56 -29.04 -3.28 10.57
CA GLU A 56 -30.34 -3.36 9.89
C GLU A 56 -30.24 -3.88 8.44
N THR A 57 -29.03 -3.90 7.86
CA THR A 57 -28.81 -4.30 6.46
C THR A 57 -28.95 -5.83 6.24
N PRO A 58 -29.77 -6.33 5.32
CA PRO A 58 -29.84 -7.77 5.05
C PRO A 58 -28.47 -8.39 4.69
N LEU A 59 -28.17 -9.55 5.28
CA LEU A 59 -26.92 -10.28 5.02
C LEU A 59 -27.03 -11.11 3.75
N THR A 60 -26.59 -10.53 2.63
CA THR A 60 -26.54 -11.19 1.32
C THR A 60 -25.13 -11.12 0.73
N GLY A 61 -24.76 -12.09 -0.11
CA GLY A 61 -23.44 -12.14 -0.75
C GLY A 61 -22.31 -12.01 0.27
N ARG A 62 -21.37 -11.08 0.01
CA ARG A 62 -20.16 -10.81 0.82
C ARG A 62 -20.41 -10.03 2.11
N ARG A 63 -21.66 -9.68 2.43
CA ARG A 63 -22.00 -8.85 3.59
C ARG A 63 -21.83 -9.60 4.90
N ILE A 64 -21.18 -8.94 5.86
CA ILE A 64 -21.01 -9.39 7.23
C ILE A 64 -21.22 -8.22 8.21
N ARG A 65 -21.75 -8.50 9.39
CA ARG A 65 -21.94 -7.45 10.41
C ARG A 65 -20.60 -7.06 11.01
N ALA A 66 -20.41 -5.77 11.29
CA ALA A 66 -19.23 -5.29 12.04
C ALA A 66 -19.05 -6.02 13.37
N LYS A 67 -20.15 -6.31 14.10
CA LYS A 67 -20.11 -7.05 15.38
C LYS A 67 -19.50 -8.46 15.26
N THR A 68 -19.63 -9.11 14.12
CA THR A 68 -19.07 -10.45 13.90
C THR A 68 -17.54 -10.38 13.83
N ILE A 69 -17.01 -9.48 13.01
CA ILE A 69 -15.56 -9.27 12.90
C ILE A 69 -15.00 -8.78 14.24
N ASN A 70 -15.68 -7.85 14.92
CA ASN A 70 -15.28 -7.35 16.24
C ASN A 70 -15.29 -8.46 17.32
N GLN A 71 -16.19 -9.44 17.23
CA GLN A 71 -16.15 -10.61 18.11
C GLN A 71 -14.92 -11.48 17.83
N ILE A 72 -14.69 -11.80 16.55
CA ILE A 72 -13.53 -12.61 16.13
C ILE A 72 -12.22 -11.95 16.55
N GLY A 73 -12.06 -10.66 16.28
CA GLY A 73 -10.86 -9.90 16.62
C GLY A 73 -10.56 -9.91 18.11
N ARG A 74 -11.57 -9.65 18.96
CA ARG A 74 -11.42 -9.77 20.42
C ARG A 74 -11.05 -11.19 20.87
N ASP A 75 -11.67 -12.20 20.27
CA ASP A 75 -11.37 -13.61 20.58
C ASP A 75 -9.95 -13.99 20.15
N MET A 76 -9.45 -13.47 19.03
CA MET A 76 -8.07 -13.65 18.55
C MET A 76 -7.07 -12.94 19.46
N ALA A 77 -7.28 -11.66 19.75
CA ALA A 77 -6.41 -10.87 20.61
C ALA A 77 -6.29 -11.48 22.01
N LYS A 78 -7.40 -11.92 22.60
CA LYS A 78 -7.42 -12.58 23.92
C LYS A 78 -6.55 -13.85 23.97
N ARG A 79 -6.42 -14.55 22.85
CA ARG A 79 -5.71 -15.84 22.75
C ARG A 79 -4.30 -15.70 22.20
N GLU A 80 -3.90 -14.53 21.72
CA GLU A 80 -2.59 -14.30 21.11
C GLU A 80 -1.54 -14.03 22.19
N PRO A 81 -0.65 -14.99 22.51
CA PRO A 81 0.31 -14.82 23.60
C PRO A 81 1.41 -13.79 23.29
N TRP A 82 1.69 -13.52 22.01
CA TRP A 82 2.83 -12.68 21.60
C TRP A 82 2.44 -11.25 21.22
N LYS A 83 1.15 -10.91 21.31
CA LYS A 83 0.60 -9.65 20.76
C LYS A 83 0.93 -9.46 19.28
N THR A 84 0.91 -10.55 18.52
CA THR A 84 1.02 -10.54 17.06
C THR A 84 -0.06 -9.64 16.46
N LEU A 85 0.32 -8.79 15.51
CA LEU A 85 -0.57 -7.79 14.91
C LEU A 85 -1.80 -8.44 14.25
N ILE A 86 -2.97 -7.86 14.46
CA ILE A 86 -4.26 -8.31 13.93
C ILE A 86 -4.93 -7.17 13.16
N THR A 87 -5.53 -7.50 12.02
CA THR A 87 -6.33 -6.58 11.20
C THR A 87 -7.49 -7.33 10.53
N ASN A 88 -8.22 -6.65 9.66
CA ASN A 88 -9.21 -7.24 8.77
C ASN A 88 -9.14 -6.57 7.39
N HIS A 89 -9.37 -7.30 6.30
CA HIS A 89 -9.42 -6.69 4.98
C HIS A 89 -10.87 -6.57 4.50
N GLN A 90 -11.27 -5.35 4.15
CA GLN A 90 -12.64 -5.00 3.76
C GLN A 90 -12.69 -4.80 2.25
N SER A 91 -13.87 -5.00 1.66
CA SER A 91 -14.00 -4.88 0.20
C SER A 91 -13.71 -3.47 -0.29
N ARG A 92 -13.14 -3.38 -1.48
CA ARG A 92 -12.83 -2.14 -2.20
C ARG A 92 -13.88 -1.04 -2.05
N PHE A 93 -13.41 0.19 -1.84
CA PHE A 93 -14.22 1.42 -1.71
C PHE A 93 -15.16 1.45 -0.49
N LYS A 94 -15.00 0.54 0.48
CA LYS A 94 -15.78 0.55 1.74
C LYS A 94 -15.06 1.19 2.92
N GLY A 95 -13.76 1.47 2.78
CA GLY A 95 -12.92 1.95 3.87
C GLY A 95 -12.64 0.87 4.93
N TYR A 96 -12.34 1.31 6.15
CA TYR A 96 -12.01 0.47 7.30
C TYR A 96 -12.87 0.82 8.53
N ALA A 97 -13.78 -0.09 8.89
CA ALA A 97 -14.70 0.05 10.02
C ALA A 97 -14.11 -0.15 11.44
N PHE A 98 -12.82 -0.49 11.60
CA PHE A 98 -12.27 -0.92 12.90
C PHE A 98 -11.10 -0.05 13.40
N VAL A 99 -11.07 1.22 13.00
CA VAL A 99 -10.02 2.17 13.38
C VAL A 99 -9.82 2.26 14.90
N ASP A 100 -10.92 2.31 15.67
CA ASP A 100 -10.84 2.43 17.15
C ASP A 100 -10.95 1.08 17.89
N ALA A 101 -10.90 -0.04 17.16
CA ALA A 101 -11.12 -1.34 17.78
C ALA A 101 -9.86 -1.78 18.54
N PRO A 102 -9.90 -2.06 19.86
CA PRO A 102 -8.69 -2.36 20.65
C PRO A 102 -7.90 -3.62 20.25
N TRP A 103 -8.45 -4.44 19.35
CA TRP A 103 -7.78 -5.62 18.81
C TRP A 103 -7.15 -5.37 17.44
N SER A 104 -7.47 -4.24 16.77
CA SER A 104 -7.02 -3.93 15.43
C SER A 104 -5.73 -3.13 15.52
N ASP A 105 -4.62 -3.69 15.08
CA ASP A 105 -3.30 -3.07 15.16
C ASP A 105 -2.86 -2.43 13.82
N ILE A 106 -3.63 -2.63 12.74
CA ILE A 106 -3.34 -2.10 11.40
C ILE A 106 -4.66 -1.71 10.73
N ILE A 107 -4.69 -0.52 10.12
CA ILE A 107 -5.76 -0.07 9.22
C ILE A 107 -5.46 -0.60 7.82
N THR A 108 -6.22 -1.60 7.38
CA THR A 108 -6.01 -2.27 6.08
C THR A 108 -7.06 -1.81 5.09
N LEU A 109 -6.60 -1.24 3.97
CA LEU A 109 -7.42 -0.58 2.97
C LEU A 109 -7.34 -1.29 1.61
N GLU A 110 -8.47 -1.28 0.91
CA GLU A 110 -8.57 -1.70 -0.48
C GLU A 110 -9.25 -0.60 -1.30
N ASP A 111 -8.60 -0.17 -2.37
CA ASP A 111 -9.09 0.90 -3.25
C ASP A 111 -8.64 0.65 -4.70
N LEU A 112 -8.65 1.68 -5.54
CA LEU A 112 -8.14 1.66 -6.89
C LEU A 112 -7.52 3.02 -7.23
N ASP A 113 -6.37 3.00 -7.89
CA ASP A 113 -5.71 4.20 -8.41
C ASP A 113 -5.23 5.19 -7.35
N GLN A 114 -4.90 4.72 -6.14
CA GLN A 114 -4.38 5.51 -5.03
C GLN A 114 -2.91 5.93 -5.20
N THR A 115 -2.52 6.25 -6.43
CA THR A 115 -1.17 6.74 -6.79
C THR A 115 -0.86 8.16 -6.28
N SER A 116 -1.84 8.83 -5.67
CA SER A 116 -1.69 10.07 -4.87
C SER A 116 -1.70 9.82 -3.35
N GLY A 117 -2.00 8.58 -2.92
CA GLY A 117 -2.04 8.19 -1.51
C GLY A 117 -3.11 8.92 -0.67
N GLU A 118 -4.19 9.37 -1.29
CA GLU A 118 -5.27 10.14 -0.64
C GLU A 118 -6.01 9.35 0.43
N VAL A 119 -6.35 8.07 0.15
CA VAL A 119 -7.07 7.24 1.13
C VAL A 119 -6.23 7.00 2.39
N ILE A 120 -4.90 6.87 2.26
CA ILE A 120 -3.99 6.76 3.40
C ILE A 120 -4.02 8.06 4.22
N ALA A 121 -3.92 9.21 3.56
CA ALA A 121 -3.97 10.50 4.24
C ALA A 121 -5.30 10.71 4.98
N ALA A 122 -6.42 10.29 4.39
CA ALA A 122 -7.74 10.35 5.01
C ALA A 122 -7.89 9.45 6.25
N TYR A 123 -7.22 8.30 6.29
CA TYR A 123 -7.24 7.42 7.47
C TYR A 123 -6.27 7.86 8.57
N ARG A 124 -5.18 8.57 8.23
CA ARG A 124 -4.29 9.18 9.22
C ARG A 124 -4.97 10.20 10.13
N SER A 125 -6.03 10.86 9.64
CA SER A 125 -6.82 11.76 10.47
C SER A 125 -7.88 11.05 11.32
N GLN A 126 -8.04 9.72 11.16
CA GLN A 126 -9.06 8.93 11.85
C GLN A 126 -8.48 8.07 12.97
N GLY A 127 -7.20 7.65 12.87
CA GLY A 127 -6.55 6.85 13.90
C GLY A 127 -5.02 6.88 13.82
N ASP A 128 -4.38 6.35 14.86
CA ASP A 128 -2.93 6.41 15.05
C ASP A 128 -2.19 5.12 14.62
N ASP A 129 -2.93 4.07 14.28
CA ASP A 129 -2.35 2.80 13.87
C ASP A 129 -1.71 2.86 12.47
N PRO A 130 -0.72 1.99 12.17
CA PRO A 130 -0.17 1.85 10.83
C PRO A 130 -1.26 1.62 9.77
N ILE A 131 -1.13 2.31 8.63
CA ILE A 131 -2.08 2.20 7.52
C ILE A 131 -1.41 1.50 6.34
N VAL A 132 -2.06 0.47 5.82
CA VAL A 132 -1.62 -0.29 4.66
C VAL A 132 -2.72 -0.29 3.61
N LEU A 133 -2.42 0.25 2.43
CA LEU A 133 -3.19 0.01 1.22
C LEU A 133 -2.82 -1.38 0.70
N ASP A 134 -3.50 -2.38 1.22
CA ASP A 134 -3.15 -3.79 1.03
C ASP A 134 -3.61 -4.33 -0.33
N GLU A 135 -4.57 -3.66 -0.97
CA GLU A 135 -4.94 -3.98 -2.34
C GLU A 135 -5.35 -2.73 -3.15
N ASP A 136 -4.70 -2.56 -4.30
CA ASP A 136 -5.08 -1.62 -5.36
C ASP A 136 -5.24 -2.40 -6.68
N ARG A 137 -4.52 -2.04 -7.74
CA ARG A 137 -4.35 -2.83 -8.96
C ARG A 137 -3.37 -3.97 -8.74
N TYR A 138 -3.56 -5.04 -9.50
CA TYR A 138 -2.53 -6.04 -9.70
C TYR A 138 -1.95 -5.88 -11.10
N GLU A 139 -0.69 -6.25 -11.29
CA GLU A 139 -0.03 -6.19 -12.60
C GLU A 139 -0.75 -7.03 -13.66
N GLN A 140 -1.42 -8.11 -13.26
CA GLN A 140 -2.20 -8.99 -14.14
C GLN A 140 -3.72 -8.96 -13.89
N TYR A 141 -4.22 -8.11 -12.99
CA TYR A 141 -5.65 -7.96 -12.72
C TYR A 141 -6.01 -6.51 -12.44
N ARG A 142 -6.90 -5.96 -13.28
CA ARG A 142 -7.06 -4.50 -13.46
C ARG A 142 -5.71 -3.85 -13.79
N ALA A 143 -4.95 -4.51 -14.67
CA ALA A 143 -3.59 -4.16 -15.01
C ALA A 143 -3.48 -2.70 -15.49
N PRO A 144 -2.54 -1.91 -14.95
CA PRO A 144 -2.15 -0.64 -15.57
C PRO A 144 -1.37 -0.89 -16.87
N GLU A 145 -1.39 0.06 -17.80
CA GLU A 145 -0.67 -0.03 -19.08
C GLU A 145 0.86 -0.04 -18.87
N HIS A 146 1.33 0.75 -17.89
CA HIS A 146 2.75 0.92 -17.56
C HIS A 146 3.07 0.48 -16.12
N PRO A 147 3.06 -0.84 -15.81
CA PRO A 147 3.09 -1.33 -14.44
C PRO A 147 4.33 -0.92 -13.64
N ARG A 148 5.52 -0.91 -14.25
CA ARG A 148 6.75 -0.48 -13.57
C ARG A 148 6.68 0.97 -13.09
N TYR A 149 6.06 1.88 -13.86
CA TYR A 149 5.85 3.26 -13.44
C TYR A 149 4.72 3.36 -12.40
N TYR A 150 3.57 2.75 -12.70
CA TYR A 150 2.39 2.75 -11.82
C TYR A 150 2.73 2.34 -10.40
N PHE A 151 3.35 1.17 -10.22
CA PHE A 151 3.63 0.64 -8.90
C PHE A 151 4.75 1.40 -8.18
N ARG A 152 5.73 1.94 -8.90
CA ARG A 152 6.73 2.83 -8.31
C ARG A 152 6.09 4.11 -7.75
N ARG A 153 5.17 4.71 -8.52
CA ARG A 153 4.37 5.85 -8.08
C ARG A 153 3.50 5.51 -6.88
N LEU A 154 2.78 4.38 -6.92
CA LEU A 154 1.98 3.90 -5.79
C LEU A 154 2.82 3.77 -4.52
N MET A 155 3.96 3.08 -4.58
CA MET A 155 4.80 2.84 -3.41
C MET A 155 5.37 4.14 -2.80
N TRP A 156 5.92 5.03 -3.63
CA TRP A 156 6.43 6.31 -3.14
C TRP A 156 5.32 7.18 -2.57
N SER A 157 4.19 7.31 -3.26
CA SER A 157 3.07 8.13 -2.78
C SER A 157 2.46 7.59 -1.48
N SER A 158 2.27 6.28 -1.36
CA SER A 158 1.78 5.66 -0.13
C SER A 158 2.73 5.86 1.04
N LEU A 159 4.05 5.74 0.79
CA LEU A 159 5.08 5.97 1.79
C LEU A 159 5.09 7.42 2.29
N LEU A 160 5.11 8.39 1.37
CA LEU A 160 5.13 9.81 1.72
C LEU A 160 3.79 10.31 2.29
N SER A 161 2.67 9.60 2.01
CA SER A 161 1.41 9.76 2.73
C SER A 161 1.45 9.22 4.17
N GLY A 162 2.54 8.58 4.59
CA GLY A 162 2.72 8.06 5.94
C GLY A 162 2.07 6.69 6.18
N GLY A 163 1.93 5.87 5.14
CA GLY A 163 1.50 4.48 5.19
C GLY A 163 2.38 3.58 4.32
N ALA A 164 1.84 2.45 3.88
CA ALA A 164 2.46 1.56 2.90
C ALA A 164 1.45 1.07 1.88
N ALA A 165 1.92 0.50 0.77
CA ALA A 165 1.09 -0.23 -0.17
C ALA A 165 1.64 -1.64 -0.40
N THR A 166 0.74 -2.56 -0.77
CA THR A 166 1.08 -3.93 -1.14
C THR A 166 1.02 -4.08 -2.66
N TYR A 167 1.97 -4.83 -3.23
CA TYR A 167 2.00 -5.13 -4.65
C TYR A 167 1.28 -6.44 -4.95
N GLY A 168 0.29 -6.37 -5.85
CA GLY A 168 -0.31 -7.53 -6.48
C GLY A 168 0.34 -7.79 -7.84
N GLY A 169 0.99 -8.94 -8.03
CA GLY A 169 1.55 -9.32 -9.33
C GLY A 169 0.58 -10.19 -10.12
N LEU A 170 0.44 -11.42 -9.66
CA LEU A 170 -0.32 -12.49 -10.29
C LEU A 170 -1.67 -12.69 -9.59
N ARG A 171 -2.63 -13.30 -10.29
CA ARG A 171 -3.87 -13.83 -9.72
C ARG A 171 -3.58 -15.14 -9.02
N THR A 172 -3.00 -15.06 -7.83
CA THR A 172 -2.58 -16.23 -7.04
C THR A 172 -3.77 -17.04 -6.51
N TYR A 173 -4.96 -16.43 -6.45
CA TYR A 173 -6.23 -17.07 -6.10
C TYR A 173 -6.83 -17.92 -7.24
N GLU A 174 -6.29 -17.84 -8.46
CA GLU A 174 -6.67 -18.69 -9.59
C GLU A 174 -5.60 -19.77 -9.81
N PRO A 175 -5.93 -21.06 -9.89
CA PRO A 175 -4.94 -22.10 -10.18
C PRO A 175 -4.37 -21.92 -11.59
N LYS A 176 -3.13 -22.39 -11.81
CA LYS A 176 -2.42 -22.28 -13.10
C LYS A 176 -3.22 -22.81 -14.30
N GLY A 177 -4.01 -23.87 -14.10
CA GLY A 177 -4.88 -24.46 -15.13
C GLY A 177 -6.30 -23.92 -15.19
N TYR A 178 -6.62 -22.86 -14.45
CA TYR A 178 -7.97 -22.29 -14.43
C TYR A 178 -8.37 -21.81 -15.83
N VAL A 179 -9.51 -22.28 -16.33
CA VAL A 179 -10.15 -21.78 -17.55
C VAL A 179 -11.39 -20.99 -17.12
N PRO A 180 -11.41 -19.65 -17.31
CA PRO A 180 -12.53 -18.84 -16.89
C PRO A 180 -13.80 -19.27 -17.61
N THR A 181 -14.89 -19.34 -16.84
CA THR A 181 -16.21 -19.68 -17.35
C THR A 181 -16.84 -18.53 -18.11
N ASN A 182 -16.45 -17.28 -17.80
CA ASN A 182 -16.89 -16.10 -18.55
C ASN A 182 -15.98 -15.80 -19.77
N PRO A 183 -16.53 -15.33 -20.90
CA PRO A 183 -15.75 -15.06 -22.12
C PRO A 183 -14.69 -13.96 -21.95
N GLN A 184 -14.93 -12.96 -21.09
CA GLN A 184 -14.00 -11.87 -20.81
C GLN A 184 -12.76 -12.34 -20.05
N GLY A 185 -12.89 -13.27 -19.11
CA GLY A 185 -11.77 -13.84 -18.36
C GLY A 185 -10.87 -14.72 -19.22
N ARG A 186 -11.43 -15.36 -20.26
CA ARG A 186 -10.66 -16.18 -21.22
C ARG A 186 -9.65 -15.36 -22.04
N LYS A 187 -9.82 -14.03 -22.13
CA LYS A 187 -8.91 -13.15 -22.86
C LYS A 187 -7.59 -12.85 -22.14
N ASN A 188 -7.45 -13.23 -20.85
CA ASN A 188 -6.22 -13.03 -20.08
C ASN A 188 -5.88 -14.31 -19.28
N PRO A 189 -5.43 -15.39 -19.95
CA PRO A 189 -5.08 -16.65 -19.29
C PRO A 189 -3.73 -16.61 -18.57
N GLU A 190 -2.87 -15.65 -18.93
CA GLU A 190 -1.55 -15.44 -18.33
C GLU A 190 -1.66 -14.78 -16.95
N GLY A 191 -0.66 -15.00 -16.09
CA GLY A 191 -0.60 -14.33 -14.80
C GLY A 191 -1.37 -14.99 -13.66
N ARG A 192 -1.63 -16.31 -13.70
CA ARG A 192 -2.33 -17.07 -12.64
C ARG A 192 -1.42 -18.00 -11.86
N GLY A 193 -1.80 -18.31 -10.62
CA GLY A 193 -1.10 -19.24 -9.76
C GLY A 193 0.04 -18.59 -8.96
N VAL A 194 0.69 -19.40 -8.12
CA VAL A 194 1.74 -18.95 -7.21
C VAL A 194 3.12 -19.14 -7.85
N TYR A 195 3.85 -18.04 -8.02
CA TYR A 195 5.22 -18.00 -8.53
C TYR A 195 6.07 -17.07 -7.68
N GLY A 196 7.38 -17.32 -7.62
CA GLY A 196 8.33 -16.31 -7.20
C GLY A 196 8.33 -15.13 -8.18
N TYR A 197 8.48 -13.91 -7.65
CA TYR A 197 8.47 -12.69 -8.48
C TYR A 197 9.49 -12.75 -9.63
N PHE A 198 10.74 -13.13 -9.32
CA PHE A 198 11.81 -13.19 -10.31
C PHE A 198 11.56 -14.27 -11.38
N ASP A 199 11.01 -15.42 -10.98
CA ASP A 199 10.64 -16.48 -11.93
C ASP A 199 9.54 -15.99 -12.87
N ALA A 200 8.50 -15.36 -12.32
CA ALA A 200 7.40 -14.80 -13.11
C ALA A 200 7.89 -13.71 -14.09
N VAL A 201 8.83 -12.85 -13.68
CA VAL A 201 9.48 -11.89 -14.58
C VAL A 201 10.28 -12.61 -15.67
N SER A 202 11.10 -13.60 -15.31
CA SER A 202 11.95 -14.33 -16.26
C SER A 202 11.13 -15.08 -17.33
N GLN A 203 9.93 -15.53 -16.95
CA GLN A 203 8.98 -16.24 -17.82
C GLN A 203 8.03 -15.30 -18.57
N GLY A 204 8.21 -13.98 -18.46
CA GLY A 204 7.37 -12.98 -19.13
C GLY A 204 5.96 -12.84 -18.54
N GLN A 205 5.66 -13.48 -17.41
CA GLN A 205 4.36 -13.38 -16.72
C GLN A 205 4.20 -12.04 -15.98
N LEU A 206 5.31 -11.38 -15.63
CA LEU A 206 5.31 -10.03 -15.06
C LEU A 206 6.24 -9.12 -15.87
N LYS A 207 5.78 -7.90 -16.11
CA LYS A 207 6.47 -6.78 -16.78
C LYS A 207 7.19 -5.87 -15.78
N ARG A 208 7.73 -6.45 -14.71
CA ARG A 208 8.62 -5.79 -13.75
C ARG A 208 7.97 -4.69 -12.90
N GLY A 209 6.67 -4.78 -12.57
CA GLY A 209 5.97 -3.80 -11.73
C GLY A 209 6.67 -3.50 -10.39
N ALA A 210 7.12 -4.52 -9.68
CA ALA A 210 7.82 -4.38 -8.39
C ALA A 210 9.34 -4.15 -8.45
N HIS A 211 9.92 -3.98 -9.64
CA HIS A 211 11.37 -4.08 -9.81
C HIS A 211 12.13 -2.96 -9.13
N ASP A 212 11.50 -1.79 -9.03
CA ASP A 212 12.14 -0.57 -8.53
C ASP A 212 12.00 -0.39 -7.01
N PHE A 213 11.28 -1.28 -6.32
CA PHE A 213 11.04 -1.14 -4.88
C PHE A 213 12.34 -1.24 -4.06
N VAL A 214 13.33 -1.97 -4.59
CA VAL A 214 14.66 -2.07 -3.97
C VAL A 214 15.32 -0.70 -3.83
N PHE A 215 14.99 0.25 -4.70
CA PHE A 215 15.55 1.60 -4.69
C PHE A 215 14.94 2.50 -3.61
N ILE A 216 13.75 2.17 -3.09
CA ILE A 216 13.18 2.86 -1.93
C ILE A 216 14.06 2.60 -0.72
N HIS A 217 14.38 1.33 -0.42
CA HIS A 217 15.26 0.99 0.70
C HIS A 217 16.67 1.57 0.50
N GLN A 218 17.19 1.55 -0.73
CA GLN A 218 18.46 2.20 -1.06
C GLN A 218 18.45 3.69 -0.73
N PHE A 219 17.39 4.43 -1.09
CA PHE A 219 17.29 5.86 -0.81
C PHE A 219 17.48 6.18 0.67
N PHE A 220 16.71 5.52 1.56
CA PHE A 220 16.78 5.80 3.00
C PHE A 220 18.11 5.41 3.61
N ARG A 221 18.69 4.27 3.17
CA ARG A 221 20.02 3.83 3.60
C ARG A 221 21.09 4.84 3.19
N ASP A 222 21.13 5.21 1.90
CA ASP A 222 22.15 6.09 1.34
C ASP A 222 22.02 7.52 1.89
N ALA A 223 20.79 7.98 2.16
CA ALA A 223 20.52 9.27 2.78
C ALA A 223 20.73 9.28 4.30
N ASN A 224 20.95 8.12 4.93
CA ASN A 224 20.94 7.93 6.39
C ASN A 224 19.68 8.55 7.04
N LEU A 225 18.51 8.17 6.53
CA LEU A 225 17.20 8.63 7.00
C LEU A 225 16.37 7.49 7.57
N THR A 226 15.53 7.82 8.54
CA THR A 226 14.47 6.94 9.05
C THR A 226 13.12 7.61 8.80
N LEU A 227 12.05 6.82 8.79
CA LEU A 227 10.68 7.34 8.72
C LEU A 227 10.19 7.91 10.07
N VAL A 228 10.93 7.71 11.17
CA VAL A 228 10.51 8.11 12.50
C VAL A 228 10.39 9.63 12.60
N GLY A 229 9.16 10.09 12.88
CA GLY A 229 8.81 11.51 13.01
C GLY A 229 8.64 12.25 11.69
N MET A 230 8.74 11.58 10.54
CA MET A 230 8.37 12.18 9.25
C MET A 230 6.85 12.38 9.19
N THR A 231 6.44 13.58 8.77
CA THR A 231 5.02 13.96 8.63
C THR A 231 4.72 14.25 7.17
N PRO A 232 3.64 13.69 6.59
CA PRO A 232 3.16 14.08 5.26
C PRO A 232 2.77 15.56 5.21
N ASP A 233 3.15 16.27 4.15
CA ASP A 233 2.82 17.70 3.98
C ASP A 233 2.87 18.09 2.50
N ASP A 234 1.88 17.64 1.72
CA ASP A 234 1.79 17.98 0.29
C ASP A 234 1.51 19.49 0.09
N ALA A 235 0.97 20.19 1.08
CA ALA A 235 0.63 21.60 0.99
C ALA A 235 1.88 22.48 0.77
N ILE A 236 3.01 22.11 1.38
CA ILE A 236 4.28 22.84 1.22
C ILE A 236 4.84 22.81 -0.21
N VAL A 237 4.36 21.86 -1.03
CA VAL A 237 4.74 21.65 -2.44
C VAL A 237 3.58 21.93 -3.41
N GLY A 238 2.56 22.67 -2.96
CA GLY A 238 1.44 23.13 -3.80
C GLY A 238 0.17 22.28 -3.74
N GLY A 239 0.17 21.15 -3.01
CA GLY A 239 -1.03 20.37 -2.70
C GLY A 239 -1.59 19.49 -3.82
N ASP A 240 -0.96 19.45 -5.00
CA ASP A 240 -1.31 18.48 -6.05
C ASP A 240 -0.59 17.14 -5.77
N SER A 241 -1.18 16.34 -4.89
CA SER A 241 -0.66 15.03 -4.46
C SER A 241 -0.50 14.04 -5.63
N ALA A 242 -1.16 14.26 -6.76
CA ALA A 242 -0.98 13.42 -7.94
C ALA A 242 0.37 13.69 -8.63
N ARG A 243 0.94 14.90 -8.48
CA ARG A 243 2.22 15.32 -9.06
C ARG A 243 3.35 15.36 -8.04
N TRP A 244 3.08 15.83 -6.84
CA TRP A 244 4.08 16.09 -5.80
C TRP A 244 3.60 15.51 -4.48
N LYS A 245 4.36 14.56 -3.94
CA LYS A 245 4.17 14.03 -2.59
C LYS A 245 5.30 14.50 -1.73
N CYS A 246 5.02 14.96 -0.53
CA CYS A 246 6.03 15.46 0.38
C CYS A 246 5.84 14.87 1.77
N MET A 247 6.95 14.49 2.39
CA MET A 247 7.03 14.34 3.83
C MET A 247 8.26 15.07 4.35
N HIS A 248 8.21 15.52 5.60
CA HIS A 248 9.35 16.17 6.22
C HIS A 248 9.41 15.94 7.72
N ARG A 249 10.60 16.22 8.26
CA ARG A 249 10.83 16.40 9.68
C ARG A 249 11.90 17.45 9.88
N ASP A 250 11.61 18.43 10.72
CA ASP A 250 12.54 19.53 11.01
C ASP A 250 12.99 20.23 9.71
N ASN A 251 14.29 20.18 9.40
CA ASN A 251 14.89 20.74 8.20
C ASN A 251 15.25 19.68 7.14
N VAL A 252 14.54 18.55 7.12
CA VAL A 252 14.72 17.49 6.12
C VAL A 252 13.41 17.28 5.36
N PHE A 253 13.44 17.46 4.05
CA PHE A 253 12.29 17.28 3.16
C PHE A 253 12.57 16.19 2.14
N VAL A 254 11.62 15.27 1.96
CA VAL A 254 11.63 14.26 0.91
C VAL A 254 10.42 14.51 0.03
N VAL A 255 10.65 14.88 -1.23
CA VAL A 255 9.59 15.19 -2.19
C VAL A 255 9.67 14.24 -3.38
N TYR A 256 8.62 13.47 -3.63
CA TYR A 256 8.49 12.67 -4.83
C TYR A 256 7.74 13.45 -5.92
N LEU A 257 8.43 13.71 -7.03
CA LEU A 257 7.89 14.32 -8.23
C LEU A 257 7.47 13.18 -9.17
N ALA A 258 6.19 12.79 -9.11
CA ALA A 258 5.66 11.64 -9.85
C ALA A 258 5.73 11.82 -11.37
N ASN A 259 5.62 13.06 -11.85
CA ASN A 259 5.73 13.43 -13.26
C ASN A 259 4.84 12.60 -14.24
N PRO A 260 3.52 12.46 -14.00
CA PRO A 260 2.65 11.73 -14.91
C PRO A 260 2.53 12.42 -16.27
N SER A 261 2.47 11.61 -17.33
CA SER A 261 2.19 12.07 -18.70
C SER A 261 0.75 12.56 -18.90
N GLY A 262 -0.18 12.13 -18.04
CA GLY A 262 -1.60 12.48 -18.09
C GLY A 262 -2.21 12.67 -16.70
N SER A 263 -3.49 12.31 -16.59
CA SER A 263 -4.31 12.42 -15.38
C SER A 263 -4.99 11.11 -15.00
N ARG A 264 -4.62 10.00 -15.65
CA ARG A 264 -5.30 8.70 -15.52
C ARG A 264 -4.28 7.69 -15.05
N PRO A 265 -4.21 7.39 -13.75
CA PRO A 265 -3.17 6.54 -13.19
C PRO A 265 -2.98 5.22 -13.95
N GLU A 266 -4.07 4.60 -14.40
CA GLU A 266 -4.06 3.31 -15.11
C GLU A 266 -3.35 3.32 -16.47
N SER A 267 -3.30 4.47 -17.13
CA SER A 267 -2.69 4.65 -18.46
C SER A 267 -1.48 5.58 -18.44
N ASP A 268 -1.24 6.28 -17.33
CA ASP A 268 -0.12 7.20 -17.21
C ASP A 268 1.23 6.46 -17.32
N GLU A 269 2.19 7.14 -17.94
CA GLU A 269 3.61 6.84 -17.83
C GLU A 269 4.37 8.06 -17.30
N SER A 270 5.67 7.92 -17.09
CA SER A 270 6.50 9.06 -16.69
C SER A 270 6.72 9.99 -17.88
N SER A 271 6.44 11.28 -17.70
CA SER A 271 6.60 12.31 -18.75
C SER A 271 8.06 12.46 -19.20
N VAL A 272 8.22 12.79 -20.49
CA VAL A 272 9.52 13.09 -21.12
C VAL A 272 10.05 14.47 -20.76
N ARG A 273 9.23 15.34 -20.17
CA ARG A 273 9.67 16.67 -19.71
C ARG A 273 10.21 16.55 -18.28
N PRO A 274 11.37 17.17 -17.96
CA PRO A 274 11.86 17.21 -16.60
C PRO A 274 10.83 17.86 -15.67
N PRO A 275 10.47 17.22 -14.53
CA PRO A 275 9.53 17.80 -13.59
C PRO A 275 10.19 18.90 -12.78
N SER A 276 9.39 19.85 -12.32
CA SER A 276 9.79 20.85 -11.33
C SER A 276 8.82 20.88 -10.17
N VAL A 277 9.27 21.43 -9.04
CA VAL A 277 8.45 21.68 -7.86
C VAL A 277 8.84 23.01 -7.25
N THR A 278 7.86 23.75 -6.74
CA THR A 278 8.11 24.91 -5.87
C THR A 278 7.77 24.53 -4.45
N ILE A 279 8.71 24.75 -3.53
CA ILE A 279 8.56 24.43 -2.11
C ILE A 279 8.80 25.67 -1.26
N GLN A 280 8.01 25.84 -0.20
CA GLN A 280 8.20 26.89 0.78
C GLN A 280 9.16 26.43 1.88
N LEU A 281 10.43 26.84 1.83
CA LEU A 281 11.44 26.40 2.80
C LEU A 281 11.50 27.31 4.04
N PRO A 282 11.72 26.76 5.24
CA PRO A 282 11.96 27.55 6.44
C PRO A 282 13.31 28.26 6.36
N LYS A 283 13.63 29.08 7.37
CA LYS A 283 14.89 29.82 7.43
C LYS A 283 16.08 28.84 7.47
N GLY A 284 16.99 28.95 6.50
CA GLY A 284 18.18 28.11 6.42
C GLY A 284 18.76 28.07 5.00
N GLN A 285 19.87 27.34 4.86
CA GLN A 285 20.41 26.91 3.58
C GLN A 285 20.27 25.39 3.50
N PHE A 286 19.88 24.89 2.34
CA PHE A 286 19.57 23.48 2.13
C PHE A 286 20.45 22.88 1.05
N ALA A 287 21.14 21.79 1.36
CA ALA A 287 21.78 20.96 0.36
C ALA A 287 20.70 20.24 -0.47
N VAL A 288 20.86 20.27 -1.79
CA VAL A 288 19.92 19.65 -2.74
C VAL A 288 20.51 18.36 -3.30
N LYS A 289 19.75 17.26 -3.23
CA LYS A 289 20.08 16.01 -3.92
C LYS A 289 18.87 15.46 -4.64
N TRP A 290 19.13 14.84 -5.79
CA TRP A 290 18.11 14.18 -6.60
C TRP A 290 18.39 12.70 -6.65
N PHE A 291 17.36 11.88 -6.49
CA PHE A 291 17.43 10.44 -6.60
C PHE A 291 16.48 9.96 -7.68
N GLN A 292 16.99 9.15 -8.61
CA GLN A 292 16.21 8.60 -9.70
C GLN A 292 15.62 7.25 -9.27
N PRO A 293 14.30 7.17 -9.01
CA PRO A 293 13.70 6.03 -8.32
C PRO A 293 13.62 4.76 -9.18
N ASN A 294 13.84 4.84 -10.48
CA ASN A 294 13.84 3.69 -11.39
C ASN A 294 15.24 3.08 -11.65
N THR A 295 16.32 3.75 -11.23
CA THR A 295 17.71 3.28 -11.40
C THR A 295 18.47 3.24 -10.07
N GLY A 296 18.01 3.94 -9.04
CA GLY A 296 18.71 4.09 -7.78
C GLY A 296 19.89 5.06 -7.82
N GLN A 297 20.03 5.86 -8.89
CA GLN A 297 21.15 6.79 -9.04
C GLN A 297 20.90 8.11 -8.33
N TRP A 298 21.94 8.65 -7.70
CA TRP A 298 21.95 9.98 -7.11
C TRP A 298 22.58 10.99 -8.06
N ALA A 299 22.02 12.20 -8.11
CA ALA A 299 22.62 13.38 -8.71
C ALA A 299 22.71 14.50 -7.68
N VAL A 300 23.86 15.17 -7.62
CA VAL A 300 24.06 16.33 -6.75
C VAL A 300 23.35 17.53 -7.35
N GLY A 301 22.57 18.23 -6.54
CA GLY A 301 21.97 19.51 -6.90
C GLY A 301 22.81 20.70 -6.40
N GLY A 302 22.28 21.90 -6.55
CA GLY A 302 22.86 23.10 -5.94
C GLY A 302 22.49 23.24 -4.46
N THR A 303 22.29 24.47 -4.04
CA THR A 303 21.79 24.83 -2.71
C THR A 303 20.45 25.54 -2.83
N GLY A 304 19.53 25.27 -1.91
CA GLY A 304 18.28 26.03 -1.73
C GLY A 304 18.40 27.04 -0.61
N ALA A 305 17.78 28.21 -0.76
CA ALA A 305 17.67 29.20 0.30
C ALA A 305 16.27 29.15 0.97
N SER A 306 16.11 29.89 2.06
CA SER A 306 14.80 30.07 2.69
C SER A 306 13.78 30.76 1.78
N GLY A 307 12.49 30.48 1.98
CA GLY A 307 11.40 31.06 1.20
C GLY A 307 10.92 30.12 0.07
N ALA A 308 10.14 30.67 -0.85
CA ALA A 308 9.68 29.93 -2.01
C ALA A 308 10.86 29.65 -2.95
N GLN A 309 11.15 28.38 -3.22
CA GLN A 309 12.23 27.94 -4.10
C GLN A 309 11.71 26.96 -5.13
N SER A 310 12.09 27.14 -6.39
CA SER A 310 11.76 26.21 -7.48
C SER A 310 12.95 25.33 -7.80
N PHE A 311 12.72 24.02 -7.83
CA PHE A 311 13.72 23.01 -8.14
C PHE A 311 13.30 22.28 -9.43
N LEU A 312 14.21 22.20 -10.40
CA LEU A 312 14.04 21.46 -11.65
C LEU A 312 14.86 20.17 -11.57
N ALA A 313 14.23 19.04 -11.86
CA ALA A 313 14.92 17.75 -11.85
C ALA A 313 15.96 17.66 -12.99
N PRO A 314 17.04 16.85 -12.84
CA PRO A 314 18.11 16.77 -13.84
C PRO A 314 17.71 16.20 -15.20
N GLY A 315 16.57 15.53 -15.30
CA GLY A 315 16.12 14.88 -16.53
C GLY A 315 14.64 14.52 -16.50
N SER A 316 14.20 13.82 -17.54
CA SER A 316 12.85 13.27 -17.64
C SER A 316 12.58 12.18 -16.60
N GLY A 317 11.34 11.69 -16.56
CA GLY A 317 10.94 10.67 -15.61
C GLY A 317 10.48 11.24 -14.27
N ASP A 318 10.18 10.35 -13.33
CA ASP A 318 9.92 10.68 -11.94
C ASP A 318 11.23 10.83 -11.15
N TRP A 319 11.21 11.63 -10.09
CA TRP A 319 12.38 11.94 -9.28
C TRP A 319 12.01 12.10 -7.81
N VAL A 320 12.94 11.75 -6.92
CA VAL A 320 12.85 12.07 -5.49
C VAL A 320 13.85 13.17 -5.18
N LEU A 321 13.37 14.31 -4.71
CA LEU A 321 14.15 15.43 -4.21
C LEU A 321 14.38 15.24 -2.70
N LEU A 322 15.63 15.31 -2.28
CA LEU A 322 16.02 15.40 -0.89
C LEU A 322 16.61 16.78 -0.62
N LEU A 323 16.01 17.50 0.34
CA LEU A 323 16.53 18.75 0.87
C LEU A 323 16.90 18.53 2.32
N ARG A 324 18.09 19.00 2.73
CA ARG A 324 18.56 18.93 4.12
C ARG A 324 19.27 20.22 4.46
N ALA A 325 18.90 20.87 5.56
CA ALA A 325 19.68 21.99 6.04
C ALA A 325 21.11 21.57 6.39
N GLU A 326 22.07 22.41 6.01
CA GLU A 326 23.47 22.29 6.44
C GLU A 326 23.62 22.70 7.91
#